data_AF-A0A7K2QFV3-F1
#
_entry.id   AF-A0A7K2QFV3-F1
#
_cell.length_a   1.000
_cell.length_b   1.000
_cell.length_c   1.000
_cell.angle_alpha   90.00
_cell.angle_beta   90.00
_cell.angle_gamma   90.00
#
_symmetry.space_group_name_H-M   'P 1'
#
loop_
_entity.id
_entity.type
_entity.pdbx_description
1 polymer ?
#
loop_
_entity_poly.entity_id
_entity_poly.type
_entity_poly.pdbx_seq_one_letter_code
_entity_poly.pdbx_strand_id
1 'polypeptide(L)'
;EKKLYVTDWFHKHIVDQVREEDRNGNSPARVTEYQYLGAPAWAYDDETETMRPNTRTWSQWRGYERVRTLIGAAPDKRSLTETLFFRGLDGDRAAPSGGRRSVKVKDSEGNEIADHRLFAGQTREVLAFNGEGGALEAATTYTPWFHGPTATRLREGIEPLQSFVRGTTNVSSRTLLSGNRGW
;
A
#
# COMPACT_ATOMS: atom_id res chain seq x y z
N GLU A 1 -32.92 -14.25 -22.59
CA GLU A 1 -32.53 -14.80 -21.28
C GLU A 1 -32.06 -13.65 -20.37
N LYS A 2 -32.65 -13.47 -19.19
CA LYS A 2 -32.30 -12.39 -18.25
C LYS A 2 -31.11 -12.89 -17.40
N LYS A 3 -29.90 -12.39 -17.67
CA LYS A 3 -28.72 -12.73 -16.86
C LYS A 3 -28.93 -12.21 -15.43
N LEU A 4 -28.90 -13.12 -14.46
CA LEU A 4 -28.86 -12.80 -13.03
C LEU A 4 -27.40 -12.68 -12.61
N TYR A 5 -27.05 -11.57 -11.98
CA TYR A 5 -25.72 -11.35 -11.42
C TYR A 5 -25.81 -11.49 -9.90
N VAL A 6 -24.89 -12.26 -9.31
CA VAL A 6 -24.78 -12.43 -7.85
C VAL A 6 -23.38 -11.97 -7.46
N THR A 7 -23.28 -11.17 -6.40
CA THR A 7 -22.01 -10.78 -5.81
C THR A 7 -21.57 -11.86 -4.84
N ASP A 8 -20.31 -12.27 -4.93
CA ASP A 8 -19.70 -13.21 -4.01
C ASP A 8 -18.35 -12.66 -3.51
N TRP A 9 -17.81 -13.29 -2.46
CA TRP A 9 -16.60 -12.84 -1.79
C TRP A 9 -15.37 -13.60 -2.27
N PHE A 10 -14.27 -12.88 -2.45
CA PHE A 10 -12.97 -13.47 -2.71
C PHE A 10 -12.17 -13.60 -1.41
N HIS A 11 -11.56 -14.77 -1.19
CA HIS A 11 -10.57 -14.93 -0.13
C HIS A 11 -9.19 -14.55 -0.66
N LYS A 12 -8.56 -13.55 -0.02
CA LYS A 12 -7.18 -13.15 -0.31
C LYS A 12 -6.22 -13.85 0.64
N HIS A 13 -5.44 -14.79 0.11
CA HIS A 13 -4.32 -15.38 0.85
C HIS A 13 -3.14 -14.41 0.87
N ILE A 14 -2.65 -14.13 2.07
CA ILE A 14 -1.46 -13.32 2.34
C ILE A 14 -0.35 -14.21 2.89
N VAL A 15 0.88 -13.71 2.87
CA VAL A 15 2.04 -14.43 3.40
C VAL A 15 2.36 -13.87 4.77
N ASP A 16 2.18 -14.68 5.81
CA ASP A 16 2.52 -14.26 7.19
C ASP A 16 4.01 -14.46 7.48
N GLN A 17 4.61 -15.50 6.90
CA GLN A 17 6.01 -15.86 7.17
C GLN A 17 6.68 -16.53 5.97
N VAL A 18 7.93 -16.16 5.73
CA VAL A 18 8.87 -16.89 4.87
C VAL A 18 10.01 -17.39 5.73
N ARG A 19 10.33 -18.68 5.62
CA ARG A 19 11.41 -19.33 6.35
C ARG A 19 12.41 -19.91 5.37
N GLU A 20 13.63 -19.40 5.41
CA GLU A 20 14.75 -19.84 4.57
C GLU A 20 15.67 -20.70 5.43
N GLU A 21 15.94 -21.93 4.99
CA GLU A 21 16.85 -22.85 5.68
C GLU A 21 17.98 -23.29 4.76
N ASP A 22 19.18 -23.40 5.33
CA ASP A 22 20.25 -24.13 4.68
C ASP A 22 19.95 -25.64 4.75
N ARG A 23 19.89 -26.28 3.58
CA ARG A 23 19.65 -27.72 3.43
C ARG A 23 20.66 -28.56 4.24
N ASN A 24 21.89 -28.07 4.41
CA ASN A 24 22.95 -28.77 5.11
C ASN A 24 23.03 -28.41 6.60
N GLY A 25 22.25 -27.43 7.06
CA GLY A 25 22.20 -27.00 8.46
C GLY A 25 23.44 -26.25 8.95
N ASN A 26 24.28 -25.73 8.04
CA ASN A 26 25.49 -24.98 8.41
C ASN A 26 25.20 -23.52 8.76
N SER A 27 23.99 -23.03 8.50
CA SER A 27 23.54 -21.68 8.84
C SER A 27 22.20 -21.72 9.59
N PRO A 28 21.98 -20.83 10.57
CA PRO A 28 20.68 -20.66 11.20
C PRO A 28 19.60 -20.30 10.17
N ALA A 29 18.37 -20.72 10.44
CA ALA A 29 17.23 -20.37 9.59
C ALA A 29 16.97 -18.86 9.62
N ARG A 30 16.73 -18.27 8.45
CA ARG A 30 16.29 -16.88 8.33
C ARG A 30 14.77 -16.84 8.25
N VAL A 31 14.15 -16.27 9.27
CA VAL A 31 12.70 -16.08 9.35
C VAL A 31 12.38 -14.63 9.00
N THR A 32 11.52 -14.42 8.02
CA THR A 32 10.91 -13.12 7.69
C THR A 32 9.42 -13.21 7.98
N GLU A 33 8.93 -12.42 8.92
CA GLU A 33 7.52 -12.33 9.30
C GLU A 33 6.93 -11.00 8.81
N TYR A 34 5.70 -11.04 8.30
CA TYR A 34 4.95 -9.87 7.87
C TYR A 34 3.73 -9.67 8.78
N GLN A 35 3.62 -8.48 9.36
CA GLN A 35 2.43 -8.08 10.12
C GLN A 35 1.71 -6.98 9.35
N TYR A 36 0.51 -7.30 8.88
CA TYR A 36 -0.34 -6.39 8.13
C TYR A 36 -1.21 -5.60 9.10
N LEU A 37 -1.01 -4.28 9.17
CA LEU A 37 -1.66 -3.42 10.16
C LEU A 37 -2.89 -2.73 9.56
N GLY A 38 -3.98 -2.76 10.33
CA GLY A 38 -5.27 -2.19 9.94
C GLY A 38 -6.07 -3.10 9.00
N ALA A 39 -7.17 -2.57 8.46
CA ALA A 39 -7.98 -3.30 7.49
C ALA A 39 -7.41 -3.13 6.07
N PRO A 40 -7.46 -4.18 5.24
CA PRO A 40 -7.15 -4.03 3.83
C PRO A 40 -8.22 -3.19 3.14
N ALA A 41 -7.88 -2.63 1.98
CA ALA A 41 -8.82 -1.88 1.16
C ALA A 41 -9.08 -2.52 -0.20
N TRP A 42 -10.23 -2.15 -0.75
CA TRP A 42 -10.66 -2.45 -2.11
C TRP A 42 -11.18 -1.18 -2.77
N ALA A 43 -10.94 -1.04 -4.08
CA ALA A 43 -11.46 0.05 -4.90
C ALA A 43 -12.49 -0.46 -5.91
N TYR A 44 -13.34 0.44 -6.37
CA TYR A 44 -14.34 0.16 -7.38
C TYR A 44 -13.68 -0.11 -8.73
N ASP A 45 -14.10 -1.16 -9.42
CA ASP A 45 -13.54 -1.54 -10.72
C ASP A 45 -14.15 -0.71 -11.85
N ASP A 46 -13.63 0.51 -12.05
CA ASP A 46 -14.02 1.39 -13.16
C ASP A 46 -13.06 1.33 -14.37
N GLU A 47 -11.93 0.62 -14.23
CA GLU A 47 -10.86 0.55 -15.22
C GLU A 47 -11.10 -0.57 -16.24
N THR A 48 -11.70 -1.69 -15.84
CA THR A 48 -11.83 -2.87 -16.69
C THR A 48 -12.84 -2.65 -17.82
N GLU A 49 -12.32 -2.52 -19.05
CA GLU A 49 -13.10 -2.26 -20.27
C GLU A 49 -14.07 -3.38 -20.64
N THR A 50 -13.76 -4.62 -20.26
CA THR A 50 -14.56 -5.80 -20.60
C THR A 50 -15.74 -6.03 -19.63
N MET A 51 -15.76 -5.34 -18.49
CA MET A 51 -16.85 -5.46 -17.52
C MET A 51 -18.02 -4.55 -17.85
N ARG A 52 -19.23 -5.14 -17.83
CA ARG A 52 -20.48 -4.40 -18.02
C ARG A 52 -20.67 -3.41 -16.85
N PRO A 53 -21.18 -2.20 -17.09
CA PRO A 53 -21.33 -1.19 -16.03
C PRO A 53 -22.12 -1.69 -14.80
N ASN A 54 -23.15 -2.52 -15.02
CA ASN A 54 -24.00 -3.06 -13.96
C ASN A 54 -23.40 -4.25 -13.18
N THR A 55 -22.22 -4.75 -13.56
CA THR A 55 -21.54 -5.85 -12.85
C THR A 55 -20.33 -5.38 -12.03
N ARG A 56 -20.01 -4.08 -12.07
CA ARG A 56 -18.83 -3.51 -11.42
C ARG A 56 -19.07 -3.34 -9.92
N THR A 57 -18.10 -3.76 -9.13
CA THR A 57 -18.12 -3.71 -7.66
C THR A 57 -16.75 -3.30 -7.13
N TRP A 58 -16.55 -3.27 -5.80
CA TRP A 58 -15.24 -3.05 -5.18
C TRP A 58 -14.37 -4.32 -5.26
N SER A 59 -14.01 -4.73 -6.47
CA SER A 59 -13.26 -5.96 -6.75
C SER A 59 -11.77 -5.74 -7.00
N GLN A 60 -11.28 -4.49 -6.95
CA GLN A 60 -9.85 -4.21 -7.07
C GLN A 60 -9.17 -4.19 -5.70
N TRP A 61 -8.37 -5.21 -5.39
CA TRP A 61 -7.57 -5.28 -4.16
C TRP A 61 -6.55 -4.13 -4.09
N ARG A 62 -6.61 -3.32 -3.03
CA ARG A 62 -5.69 -2.20 -2.78
C ARG A 62 -4.73 -2.42 -1.62
N GLY A 63 -4.77 -3.59 -0.97
CA GLY A 63 -3.79 -3.97 0.03
C GLY A 63 -3.97 -3.30 1.38
N TYR A 64 -2.95 -3.48 2.22
CA TYR A 64 -2.83 -2.86 3.53
C TYR A 64 -2.04 -1.57 3.40
N GLU A 65 -2.41 -0.58 4.21
CA GLU A 65 -1.71 0.71 4.24
C GLU A 65 -0.35 0.59 4.90
N ARG A 66 -0.22 -0.29 5.90
CA ARG A 66 0.97 -0.41 6.72
C ARG A 66 1.34 -1.88 6.91
N VAL A 67 2.60 -2.22 6.67
CA VAL A 67 3.15 -3.57 6.85
C VAL A 67 4.43 -3.49 7.65
N ARG A 68 4.51 -4.24 8.74
CA ARG A 68 5.77 -4.46 9.47
C ARG A 68 6.45 -5.71 8.93
N THR A 69 7.75 -5.62 8.70
CA THR A 69 8.60 -6.76 8.35
C THR A 69 9.56 -6.99 9.49
N LEU A 70 9.53 -8.20 10.06
CA LEU A 70 10.43 -8.64 11.11
C LEU A 70 11.37 -9.70 10.56
N ILE A 71 12.66 -9.54 10.78
CA ILE A 71 13.67 -10.50 10.31
C ILE A 71 14.49 -11.00 11.50
N GLY A 72 14.65 -12.32 11.59
CA GLY A 72 15.33 -13.01 12.67
C GLY A 72 14.39 -13.93 13.44
N ALA A 73 14.95 -14.69 14.38
CA ALA A 73 14.20 -15.65 15.19
C ALA A 73 14.60 -15.52 16.67
N ALA A 74 13.66 -15.82 17.58
CA ALA A 74 13.94 -15.86 19.00
C ALA A 74 15.02 -16.93 19.34
N PRO A 75 15.81 -16.73 20.41
CA PRO A 75 15.75 -15.66 21.40
C PRO A 75 16.44 -14.35 20.97
N ASP A 76 17.06 -14.32 19.79
CA ASP A 76 17.74 -13.11 19.30
C ASP A 76 16.74 -11.99 19.00
N LYS A 77 17.19 -10.76 19.24
CA LYS A 77 16.38 -9.58 18.93
C LYS A 77 16.21 -9.45 17.42
N ARG A 78 14.97 -9.49 16.94
CA ARG A 78 14.64 -9.34 15.52
C ARG A 78 14.82 -7.90 15.06
N SER A 79 15.20 -7.71 13.79
CA SER A 79 15.09 -6.39 13.15
C SER A 79 13.62 -6.10 12.83
N LEU A 80 13.25 -4.81 12.81
CA LEU A 80 11.90 -4.36 12.50
C LEU A 80 11.96 -3.17 11.54
N THR A 81 11.29 -3.30 10.41
CA THR A 81 10.94 -2.19 9.53
C THR A 81 9.43 -2.09 9.38
N GLU A 82 8.90 -0.89 9.22
CA GLU A 82 7.50 -0.64 8.91
C GLU A 82 7.42 0.17 7.61
N THR A 83 6.65 -0.32 6.64
CA THR A 83 6.44 0.35 5.36
C THR A 83 4.99 0.81 5.27
N LEU A 84 4.82 2.10 4.99
CA LEU A 84 3.56 2.77 4.72
C LEU A 84 3.38 2.90 3.21
N PHE A 85 2.20 2.56 2.69
CA PHE A 85 1.90 2.52 1.26
C PHE A 85 0.71 3.41 0.91
N PHE A 86 0.75 3.97 -0.29
CA PHE A 86 -0.43 4.50 -0.96
C PHE A 86 -1.27 3.34 -1.51
N ARG A 87 -2.59 3.43 -1.36
CA ARG A 87 -3.57 2.44 -1.81
C ARG A 87 -4.37 2.94 -3.02
N GLY A 88 -4.35 4.23 -3.27
CA GLY A 88 -5.01 4.87 -4.40
C GLY A 88 -6.53 5.02 -4.24
N LEU A 89 -7.01 5.32 -3.02
CA LEU A 89 -8.43 5.37 -2.69
C LEU A 89 -9.04 6.78 -2.73
N ASP A 90 -8.25 7.83 -2.91
CA ASP A 90 -8.77 9.18 -3.06
C ASP A 90 -9.52 9.31 -4.39
N GLY A 91 -10.75 9.83 -4.35
CA GLY A 91 -11.63 9.94 -5.50
C GLY A 91 -12.34 8.64 -5.90
N ASP A 92 -12.04 7.50 -5.26
CA ASP A 92 -12.71 6.20 -5.47
C ASP A 92 -14.20 6.28 -5.08
N ARG A 93 -15.03 5.41 -5.68
CA ARG A 93 -16.46 5.40 -5.42
C ARG A 93 -16.74 5.03 -3.95
N ALA A 94 -17.51 5.88 -3.26
CA ALA A 94 -17.78 5.70 -1.84
C ALA A 94 -18.86 4.65 -1.56
N ALA A 95 -19.94 4.65 -2.34
CA ALA A 95 -21.10 3.78 -2.13
C ALA A 95 -21.76 3.36 -3.45
N PRO A 96 -22.63 2.32 -3.44
CA PRO A 96 -23.40 1.93 -4.62
C PRO A 96 -24.26 3.06 -5.17
N SER A 97 -24.75 3.95 -4.31
CA SER A 97 -25.49 5.16 -4.70
C SER A 97 -24.61 6.26 -5.32
N GLY A 98 -23.28 6.14 -5.28
CA GLY A 98 -22.32 7.11 -5.81
C GLY A 98 -21.45 7.73 -4.71
N GLY A 99 -21.02 8.97 -4.96
CA GLY A 99 -20.08 9.70 -4.08
C GLY A 99 -18.62 9.30 -4.29
N ARG A 100 -17.72 10.15 -3.79
CA ARG A 100 -16.27 9.94 -3.87
C ARG A 100 -15.67 9.93 -2.47
N ARG A 101 -14.73 9.01 -2.22
CA ARG A 101 -13.91 8.98 -1.01
C ARG A 101 -12.92 10.15 -1.05
N SER A 102 -12.63 10.73 0.11
CA SER A 102 -11.50 11.64 0.30
C SER A 102 -10.53 10.99 1.26
N VAL A 103 -9.38 10.56 0.76
CA VAL A 103 -8.40 9.76 1.51
C VAL A 103 -7.04 10.39 1.39
N LYS A 104 -6.33 10.47 2.52
CA LYS A 104 -4.96 10.93 2.56
C LYS A 104 -4.11 9.94 3.35
N VAL A 105 -2.84 9.83 2.97
CA VAL A 105 -1.85 9.05 3.69
C VAL A 105 -0.94 10.01 4.45
N LYS A 106 -0.88 9.83 5.77
CA LYS A 106 -0.13 10.65 6.72
C LYS A 106 1.16 9.92 7.13
N ASP A 107 2.31 10.56 6.98
CA ASP A 107 3.60 10.01 7.46
C ASP A 107 3.81 10.22 8.97
N SER A 108 4.94 9.71 9.47
CA SER A 108 5.34 9.82 10.86
C SER A 108 5.60 11.25 11.35
N GLU A 109 5.80 12.22 10.43
CA GLU A 109 5.97 13.65 10.75
C GLU A 109 4.65 14.43 10.64
N GLY A 110 3.59 13.76 10.18
CA GLY A 110 2.26 14.29 10.09
C GLY A 110 1.91 14.97 8.76
N ASN A 111 2.79 14.87 7.76
CA ASN A 111 2.55 15.39 6.43
C ASN A 111 1.59 14.47 5.67
N GLU A 112 0.50 15.06 5.18
CA GLU A 112 -0.54 14.33 4.45
C GLU A 112 -0.38 14.51 2.94
N ILE A 113 -0.49 13.41 2.19
CA ILE A 113 -0.60 13.42 0.73
C ILE A 113 -1.89 12.70 0.36
N ALA A 114 -2.65 13.26 -0.58
CA ALA A 114 -3.84 12.59 -1.11
C ALA A 114 -3.48 11.21 -1.66
N ASP A 115 -4.28 10.20 -1.32
CA ASP A 115 -4.07 8.81 -1.73
C ASP A 115 -4.51 8.60 -3.18
N HIS A 116 -3.90 9.33 -4.09
CA HIS A 116 -4.32 9.39 -5.49
C HIS A 116 -4.16 8.02 -6.17
N ARG A 117 -5.12 7.63 -7.02
CA ARG A 117 -5.16 6.32 -7.70
C ARG A 117 -3.84 5.91 -8.38
N LEU A 118 -3.11 6.88 -8.92
CA LEU A 118 -1.84 6.65 -9.63
C LEU A 118 -0.67 6.26 -8.71
N PHE A 119 -0.82 6.52 -7.41
CA PHE A 119 0.16 6.17 -6.38
C PHE A 119 -0.09 4.79 -5.78
N ALA A 120 -1.18 4.11 -6.14
CA ALA A 120 -1.49 2.78 -5.62
C ALA A 120 -0.29 1.82 -5.72
N GLY A 121 0.07 1.22 -4.59
CA GLY A 121 1.19 0.31 -4.44
C GLY A 121 2.57 0.98 -4.26
N GLN A 122 2.66 2.31 -4.35
CA GLN A 122 3.90 3.02 -4.05
C GLN A 122 4.08 3.20 -2.54
N THR A 123 5.34 3.18 -2.10
CA THR A 123 5.71 3.47 -0.71
C THR A 123 5.57 4.96 -0.43
N ARG A 124 4.92 5.31 0.69
CA ARG A 124 4.87 6.66 1.27
C ARG A 124 6.00 6.90 2.24
N GLU A 125 6.32 5.89 3.05
CA GLU A 125 7.33 6.00 4.11
C GLU A 125 7.86 4.61 4.48
N VAL A 126 9.16 4.55 4.81
CA VAL A 126 9.81 3.40 5.45
C VAL A 126 10.36 3.86 6.78
N LEU A 127 10.00 3.16 7.85
CA LEU A 127 10.47 3.37 9.20
C LEU A 127 11.37 2.20 9.61
N ALA A 128 12.56 2.49 10.14
CA ALA A 128 13.48 1.51 10.70
C ALA A 128 13.60 1.73 12.21
N PHE A 129 13.47 0.65 12.97
CA PHE A 129 13.49 0.66 14.43
C PHE A 129 14.77 0.00 14.96
N ASN A 130 15.15 0.35 16.20
CA ASN A 130 16.20 -0.33 16.95
C ASN A 130 15.74 -1.75 17.37
N GLY A 131 15.55 -2.62 16.39
CA GLY A 131 14.95 -3.94 16.55
C GLY A 131 13.48 -3.91 17.00
N GLU A 132 12.92 -5.11 17.13
CA GLU A 132 11.54 -5.32 17.56
C GLU A 132 11.28 -4.71 18.95
N GLY A 133 10.21 -3.92 19.06
CA GLY A 133 9.86 -3.18 20.28
C GLY A 133 10.78 -2.00 20.62
N GLY A 134 11.80 -1.72 19.78
CA GLY A 134 12.71 -0.60 19.96
C GLY A 134 12.16 0.75 19.53
N ALA A 135 12.90 1.82 19.84
CA ALA A 135 12.61 3.16 19.36
C ALA A 135 12.84 3.29 17.84
N LEU A 136 12.18 4.26 17.21
CA LEU A 136 12.42 4.61 15.82
C LEU A 136 13.84 5.18 15.66
N GLU A 137 14.61 4.65 14.71
CA GLU A 137 16.00 5.08 14.45
C GLU A 137 16.16 5.81 13.13
N ALA A 138 15.41 5.44 12.10
CA ALA A 138 15.46 6.13 10.82
C ALA A 138 14.09 6.13 10.14
N ALA A 139 13.85 7.17 9.34
CA ALA A 139 12.68 7.24 8.48
C ALA A 139 13.11 7.72 7.10
N THR A 140 12.50 7.17 6.06
CA THR A 140 12.62 7.66 4.69
C THR A 140 11.24 7.86 4.09
N THR A 141 10.92 9.09 3.71
CA THR A 141 9.64 9.44 3.08
C THR A 141 9.82 9.63 1.58
N TYR A 142 8.78 9.25 0.84
CA TYR A 142 8.71 9.39 -0.62
C TYR A 142 7.52 10.28 -0.94
N THR A 143 7.79 11.38 -1.64
CA THR A 143 6.75 12.27 -2.16
C THR A 143 6.55 11.97 -3.64
N PRO A 144 5.45 11.31 -4.02
CA PRO A 144 5.17 11.04 -5.42
C PRO A 144 4.67 12.31 -6.12
N TRP A 145 4.75 12.32 -7.45
CA TRP A 145 4.16 13.33 -8.30
C TRP A 145 3.57 12.68 -9.54
N PHE A 146 2.66 13.40 -10.18
CA PHE A 146 2.18 13.06 -11.51
C PHE A 146 1.91 14.32 -12.32
N HIS A 147 1.91 14.17 -13.64
CA HIS A 147 1.52 15.18 -14.60
C HIS A 147 0.56 14.58 -15.62
N GLY A 148 -0.49 15.31 -15.96
CA GLY A 148 -1.49 14.91 -16.93
C GLY A 148 -2.91 15.30 -16.53
N PRO A 149 -3.92 14.72 -17.19
CA PRO A 149 -3.80 13.66 -18.20
C PRO A 149 -3.07 14.13 -19.46
N THR A 150 -2.14 13.32 -19.99
CA THR A 150 -1.45 13.59 -21.26
C THR A 150 -2.22 13.08 -22.48
N ALA A 151 -3.15 12.16 -22.26
CA ALA A 151 -4.14 11.70 -23.22
C ALA A 151 -5.43 11.33 -22.50
N THR A 152 -6.57 11.59 -23.13
CA THR A 152 -7.90 11.21 -22.62
C THR A 152 -8.70 10.55 -23.74
N ARG A 153 -9.31 9.41 -23.43
CA ARG A 153 -10.31 8.76 -24.28
C ARG A 153 -11.62 8.68 -23.51
N LEU A 154 -12.65 9.34 -24.04
CA LEU A 154 -14.01 9.25 -23.48
C LEU A 154 -14.55 7.82 -23.61
N ARG A 155 -15.34 7.41 -22.62
CA ARG A 155 -16.00 6.12 -22.58
C ARG A 155 -17.46 6.34 -22.21
N GLU A 156 -18.37 5.69 -22.92
CA GLU A 156 -19.80 5.88 -22.69
C GLU A 156 -20.23 5.24 -21.36
N GLY A 157 -20.90 6.01 -20.50
CA GLY A 157 -21.46 5.52 -19.23
C GLY A 157 -20.47 5.22 -18.10
N ILE A 158 -19.17 5.51 -18.27
CA ILE A 158 -18.10 5.30 -17.26
C ILE A 158 -17.05 6.42 -17.33
N GLU A 159 -16.18 6.52 -16.32
CA GLU A 159 -15.13 7.54 -16.28
C GLU A 159 -14.18 7.44 -17.50
N PRO A 160 -13.65 8.55 -18.03
CA PRO A 160 -12.70 8.52 -19.15
C PRO A 160 -11.44 7.70 -18.84
N LEU A 161 -10.89 7.05 -19.87
CA LEU A 161 -9.57 6.45 -19.77
C LEU A 161 -8.52 7.54 -19.97
N GLN A 162 -7.59 7.66 -19.03
CA GLN A 162 -6.59 8.73 -18.99
C GLN A 162 -5.19 8.16 -18.84
N SER A 163 -4.23 8.80 -19.50
CA SER A 163 -2.80 8.51 -19.37
C SER A 163 -2.09 9.64 -18.61
N PHE A 164 -1.11 9.28 -17.79
CA PHE A 164 -0.36 10.20 -16.94
C PHE A 164 1.12 9.85 -16.94
N VAL A 165 1.96 10.87 -16.73
CA VAL A 165 3.35 10.70 -16.33
C VAL A 165 3.39 10.70 -14.79
N ARG A 166 4.16 9.81 -14.18
CA ARG A 166 4.31 9.73 -12.72
C ARG A 166 5.76 9.50 -12.33
N GLY A 167 6.11 9.90 -11.12
CA GLY A 167 7.42 9.63 -10.53
C GLY A 167 7.47 10.01 -9.05
N THR A 168 8.67 10.10 -8.51
CA THR A 168 8.94 10.58 -7.15
C THR A 168 9.66 11.92 -7.24
N THR A 169 9.12 12.96 -6.59
CA THR A 169 9.68 14.31 -6.67
C THR A 169 10.71 14.53 -5.58
N ASN A 170 10.45 13.98 -4.39
CA ASN A 170 11.35 14.10 -3.25
C ASN A 170 11.46 12.76 -2.54
N VAL A 171 12.68 12.44 -2.13
CA VAL A 171 12.99 11.42 -1.15
C VAL A 171 13.71 12.12 -0.01
N SER A 172 13.17 12.01 1.21
CA SER A 172 13.77 12.61 2.40
C SER A 172 14.09 11.51 3.39
N SER A 173 15.30 11.51 3.94
CA SER A 173 15.75 10.54 4.93
C SER A 173 16.23 11.25 6.17
N ARG A 174 15.90 10.69 7.33
CA ARG A 174 16.38 11.14 8.64
C ARG A 174 16.83 9.95 9.47
N THR A 175 17.85 10.17 10.29
CA THR A 175 18.41 9.14 11.18
C THR A 175 18.68 9.77 12.53
N LEU A 176 18.15 9.17 13.58
CA LEU A 176 18.35 9.60 14.95
C LEU A 176 19.85 9.58 15.30
N LEU A 177 20.38 10.71 15.74
CA LEU A 177 21.75 10.83 16.19
C LEU A 177 21.95 10.10 17.52
N SER A 178 23.14 9.50 17.66
CA SER A 178 23.55 8.82 18.89
C SER A 178 23.42 9.73 20.10
N GLY A 179 23.03 9.13 21.24
CA GLY A 179 22.77 9.88 22.48
C GLY A 179 21.46 10.69 22.45
N ASN A 180 20.53 10.36 21.55
CA ASN A 180 19.22 11.00 21.42
C ASN A 180 19.30 12.52 21.18
N ARG A 181 20.30 12.94 20.37
CA ARG A 181 20.61 14.35 20.13
C ARG A 181 19.74 15.00 19.04
N GLY A 182 18.72 14.30 18.55
CA GLY A 182 17.85 14.76 17.46
C GLY A 182 17.98 13.92 16.20
N TRP A 183 17.27 14.35 15.15
CA TRP A 183 17.19 13.73 13.82
C TRP A 183 18.17 14.33 12.83
#